data_AF-A0A529Y573-F1
#
_entry.id   AF-A0A529Y573-F1
#
_cell.length_a   1.000
_cell.length_b   1.000
_cell.length_c   1.000
_cell.angle_alpha   90.00
_cell.angle_beta   90.00
_cell.angle_gamma   90.00
#
_symmetry.space_group_name_H-M   'P 1'
#
loop_
_entity.id
_entity.type
_entity.pdbx_description
1 polymer ?
#
loop_
_entity_poly.entity_id
_entity_poly.type
_entity_poly.pdbx_seq_one_letter_code
_entity_poly.pdbx_strand_id
1 'polypeptide(L)'
;VLKYPFVMRGYRQPFDEEYFPALRYHATINNMEAMLVMLLSGGYVGFLPEHYARYWVERSELKPVECKSLVYRSRHQWATSISKSAPKAPAFAAFSKVFERFLEPDAR
;
A
#
# COMPACT_ATOMS: atom_id res chain seq x y z
N VAL A 1 7.81 -24.64 3.48
CA VAL A 1 8.92 -23.65 3.45
C VAL A 1 8.76 -22.83 2.18
N LEU A 2 8.79 -21.49 2.26
CA LEU A 2 8.70 -20.63 1.07
C LEU A 2 9.94 -20.84 0.19
N LYS A 3 9.73 -20.98 -1.14
CA LYS A 3 10.83 -21.11 -2.12
C LYS A 3 11.69 -19.85 -2.23
N TYR A 4 11.09 -18.69 -1.95
CA TYR A 4 11.74 -17.38 -2.03
C TYR A 4 11.79 -16.72 -0.64
N PRO A 5 12.85 -15.96 -0.33
CA PRO A 5 12.90 -15.15 0.88
C PRO A 5 11.79 -14.12 0.90
N PHE A 6 11.28 -13.84 2.09
CA PHE A 6 10.26 -12.83 2.30
C PHE A 6 10.91 -11.48 2.61
N VAL A 7 10.41 -10.40 2.00
CA VAL A 7 10.77 -9.02 2.32
C VAL A 7 9.66 -8.39 3.17
N MET A 8 10.04 -7.80 4.29
CA MET A 8 9.11 -7.21 5.27
C MET A 8 9.18 -5.67 5.23
N ARG A 9 8.07 -5.00 5.52
CA ARG A 9 8.09 -3.56 5.80
C ARG A 9 8.53 -3.27 7.23
N GLY A 10 9.40 -2.27 7.41
CA GLY A 10 9.93 -1.87 8.71
C GLY A 10 8.93 -1.09 9.57
N TYR A 11 7.95 -0.44 8.94
CA TYR A 11 6.79 0.18 9.61
C TYR A 11 5.75 -0.89 9.94
N ARG A 12 6.05 -1.69 10.97
CA ARG A 12 5.18 -2.79 11.41
C ARG A 12 3.79 -2.27 11.79
N GLN A 13 2.77 -2.91 11.25
CA GLN A 13 1.37 -2.73 11.61
C GLN A 13 0.89 -3.94 12.42
N PRO A 14 -0.23 -3.84 13.18
CA PRO A 14 -0.80 -4.99 13.89
C PRO A 14 -1.03 -6.21 13.00
N PHE A 15 -1.43 -6.00 11.73
CA PHE A 15 -1.53 -7.05 10.72
C PHE A 15 -0.20 -7.79 10.51
N ASP A 16 0.92 -7.08 10.44
CA ASP A 16 2.22 -7.71 10.20
C ASP A 16 2.66 -8.57 11.39
N GLU A 17 2.30 -8.15 12.60
CA GLU A 17 2.59 -8.90 13.83
C GLU A 17 1.72 -10.14 13.97
N GLU A 18 0.45 -10.06 13.58
CA GLU A 18 -0.50 -11.19 13.61
C GLU A 18 -0.10 -12.29 12.63
N TYR A 19 0.22 -11.91 11.39
CA TYR A 19 0.44 -12.89 10.32
C TYR A 19 1.91 -13.26 10.09
N PHE A 20 2.85 -12.44 10.55
CA PHE A 20 4.29 -12.68 10.35
C PHE A 20 5.12 -12.60 11.65
N PRO A 21 4.67 -13.15 12.79
CA PRO A 21 5.40 -13.04 14.05
C PRO A 21 6.75 -13.78 14.03
N ALA A 22 6.93 -14.76 13.12
CA ALA A 22 8.09 -15.64 13.07
C ALA A 22 8.64 -15.89 11.65
N LEU A 23 8.27 -15.08 10.64
CA LEU A 23 8.86 -15.25 9.32
C LEU A 23 10.36 -14.93 9.38
N ARG A 24 11.20 -15.83 8.86
CA ARG A 24 12.59 -15.51 8.48
C ARG A 24 12.57 -14.56 7.27
N TYR A 25 12.19 -13.31 7.48
CA TYR A 25 12.38 -12.28 6.46
C TYR A 25 13.89 -12.01 6.31
N HIS A 26 14.34 -11.91 5.06
CA HIS A 26 15.76 -11.72 4.75
C HIS A 26 16.08 -10.26 4.38
N ALA A 27 15.05 -9.42 4.30
CA ALA A 27 15.19 -8.00 4.00
C ALA A 27 14.07 -7.20 4.67
N THR A 28 14.36 -5.94 4.97
CA THR A 28 13.40 -4.96 5.50
C THR A 28 13.43 -3.69 4.65
N ILE A 29 12.26 -3.18 4.27
CA ILE A 29 12.08 -1.96 3.47
C ILE A 29 11.28 -0.91 4.24
N ASN A 30 11.40 0.37 3.88
CA ASN A 30 10.70 1.47 4.57
C ASN A 30 9.73 2.26 3.69
N ASN A 31 9.54 1.86 2.42
CA ASN A 31 8.54 2.44 1.52
C ASN A 31 8.08 1.41 0.48
N MET A 32 6.97 1.68 -0.20
CA MET A 32 6.35 0.71 -1.11
C MET A 32 7.13 0.56 -2.42
N GLU A 33 7.86 1.58 -2.83
CA GLU A 33 8.73 1.60 -4.01
C GLU A 33 9.89 0.63 -3.84
N ALA A 34 10.52 0.58 -2.67
CA ALA A 34 11.57 -0.38 -2.36
C ALA A 34 11.01 -1.81 -2.28
N MET A 35 9.81 -2.00 -1.72
CA MET A 35 9.12 -3.30 -1.79
C MET A 35 8.95 -3.74 -3.24
N LEU A 36 8.43 -2.87 -4.10
CA LEU A 36 8.23 -3.14 -5.51
C LEU A 36 9.54 -3.52 -6.22
N VAL A 37 10.62 -2.78 -6.02
CA VAL A 37 11.95 -3.11 -6.59
C VAL A 37 12.41 -4.51 -6.19
N MET A 38 12.21 -4.88 -4.93
CA MET A 38 12.57 -6.21 -4.42
C MET A 38 11.73 -7.30 -5.09
N LEU A 39 10.43 -7.08 -5.32
CA LEU A 39 9.57 -8.05 -6.01
C LEU A 39 9.94 -8.18 -7.49
N LEU A 40 10.17 -7.06 -8.18
CA LEU A 40 10.55 -7.04 -9.59
C LEU A 40 11.93 -7.64 -9.86
N SER A 41 12.82 -7.69 -8.85
CA SER A 41 14.09 -8.41 -8.95
C SER A 41 13.92 -9.93 -9.15
N GLY A 42 12.72 -10.47 -8.88
CA GLY A 42 12.43 -11.90 -8.95
C GLY A 42 13.01 -12.72 -7.78
N GLY A 43 13.73 -12.09 -6.85
CA GLY A 43 14.37 -12.76 -5.73
C GLY A 43 13.51 -12.88 -4.47
N TYR A 44 12.39 -12.16 -4.39
CA TYR A 44 11.64 -12.00 -3.13
C TYR A 44 10.13 -12.15 -3.31
N VAL A 45 9.46 -12.48 -2.20
CA VAL A 45 8.01 -12.40 -2.04
C VAL A 45 7.70 -11.39 -0.93
N GLY A 46 6.60 -10.65 -1.07
CA GLY A 46 6.23 -9.59 -0.13
C GLY A 46 4.84 -9.04 -0.41
N PHE A 47 4.44 -8.00 0.32
CA PHE A 47 3.11 -7.41 0.25
C PHE A 47 3.12 -6.05 -0.44
N LEU A 48 2.23 -5.91 -1.43
CA LEU A 48 1.88 -4.62 -2.03
C LEU A 48 0.35 -4.44 -2.00
N PRO A 49 -0.14 -3.19 -1.90
CA PRO A 49 -1.55 -2.91 -2.17
C PRO A 49 -1.93 -3.36 -3.59
N GLU A 50 -3.10 -3.97 -3.73
CA GLU A 50 -3.60 -4.51 -5.01
C GLU A 50 -3.61 -3.45 -6.12
N HIS A 51 -4.13 -2.26 -5.81
CA HIS A 51 -4.21 -1.16 -6.78
C HIS A 51 -2.83 -0.68 -7.24
N TYR A 52 -1.82 -0.79 -6.38
CA TYR A 52 -0.47 -0.39 -6.70
C TYR A 52 0.21 -1.45 -7.57
N ALA A 53 0.08 -2.73 -7.22
CA ALA A 53 0.66 -3.84 -7.97
C ALA A 53 0.02 -4.08 -9.35
N ARG A 54 -1.23 -3.65 -9.57
CA ARG A 54 -2.05 -3.96 -10.76
C ARG A 54 -1.31 -3.75 -12.09
N TYR A 55 -0.61 -2.64 -12.24
CA TYR A 55 0.14 -2.32 -13.46
C TYR A 55 1.12 -3.43 -13.87
N TRP A 56 1.89 -3.96 -12.90
CA TRP A 56 2.87 -5.02 -13.15
C TRP A 56 2.24 -6.41 -13.26
N VAL A 57 1.12 -6.63 -12.59
CA VAL A 57 0.35 -7.88 -12.69
C VAL A 57 -0.27 -8.05 -14.08
N GLU A 58 -0.90 -6.99 -14.60
CA GLU A 58 -1.48 -6.99 -15.96
C GLU A 58 -0.42 -7.25 -17.04
N ARG A 59 0.83 -6.84 -16.78
CA ARG A 59 1.99 -7.06 -17.65
C ARG A 59 2.70 -8.40 -17.42
N SER A 60 2.19 -9.24 -16.52
CA SER A 60 2.83 -10.50 -16.11
C SER A 60 4.25 -10.36 -15.53
N GLU A 61 4.62 -9.16 -15.08
CA GLU A 61 5.91 -8.88 -14.42
C GLU A 61 5.85 -9.20 -12.93
N LEU A 62 4.66 -9.13 -12.32
CA LEU A 62 4.37 -9.64 -10.98
C LEU A 62 3.23 -10.66 -11.05
N LYS A 63 3.24 -11.62 -10.11
CA LYS A 63 2.17 -12.60 -9.94
C LYS A 63 1.60 -12.54 -8.53
N PRO A 64 0.27 -12.36 -8.36
CA PRO A 64 -0.34 -12.43 -7.04
C PRO A 64 -0.17 -13.84 -6.47
N VAL A 65 0.18 -13.91 -5.18
CA VAL A 65 0.18 -15.16 -4.43
C VAL A 65 -1.18 -15.27 -3.75
N GLU A 66 -1.99 -16.24 -4.17
CA GLU A 66 -3.31 -16.44 -3.57
C GLU A 66 -3.17 -16.90 -2.11
N CYS A 67 -3.59 -16.03 -1.19
CA CYS A 67 -3.68 -16.37 0.22
C CYS A 67 -4.89 -15.66 0.83
N LYS A 68 -6.01 -16.40 0.95
CA LYS A 68 -7.29 -15.85 1.42
C LYS A 68 -7.24 -15.29 2.84
N SER A 69 -6.31 -15.77 3.67
CA SER A 69 -6.11 -15.30 5.04
C SER A 69 -5.21 -14.07 5.15
N LEU A 70 -4.46 -13.70 4.10
CA LEU A 70 -3.52 -12.58 4.13
C LEU A 70 -4.06 -11.37 3.38
N VAL A 71 -5.23 -10.92 3.80
CA VAL A 71 -5.89 -9.74 3.25
C VAL A 71 -6.13 -8.73 4.37
N TYR A 72 -5.67 -7.51 4.19
CA TYR A 72 -6.06 -6.39 5.05
C TYR A 72 -6.52 -5.21 4.20
N ARG A 73 -7.51 -4.48 4.70
CA ARG A 73 -8.00 -3.25 4.07
C ARG A 73 -7.49 -2.05 4.84
N SER A 74 -6.72 -1.20 4.17
CA SER A 74 -6.35 0.11 4.70
C SER A 74 -7.34 1.16 4.21
N ARG A 75 -7.93 1.91 5.15
CA ARG A 75 -8.74 3.09 4.81
C ARG A 75 -7.81 4.29 4.65
N HIS A 76 -7.86 4.90 3.48
CA HIS A 76 -7.20 6.18 3.22
C HIS A 76 -8.14 7.30 3.62
N GLN A 77 -7.60 8.32 4.30
CA GLN A 77 -8.36 9.46 4.77
C GLN A 77 -7.68 10.75 4.34
N TRP A 78 -8.47 11.81 4.23
CA TRP A 78 -8.02 13.15 3.91
C TRP A 78 -7.94 13.99 5.18
N ALA A 79 -6.73 14.37 5.57
CA ALA A 79 -6.49 15.19 6.76
C ALA A 79 -6.31 16.67 6.35
N THR A 80 -7.06 17.57 6.98
CA THR A 80 -6.94 19.02 6.72
C THR A 80 -6.88 19.80 8.01
N SER A 81 -6.28 20.99 7.95
CA SER A 81 -6.34 21.91 9.08
C SER A 81 -7.80 22.30 9.36
N ILE A 82 -8.16 22.20 10.65
CA ILE A 82 -9.45 22.66 11.20
C ILE A 82 -9.39 24.17 11.49
N SER A 83 -8.21 24.79 11.37
CA SER A 83 -8.04 26.20 11.73
C SER A 83 -8.98 27.11 10.95
N LYS A 84 -9.62 28.02 11.69
CA LYS A 84 -10.44 29.12 11.15
C LYS A 84 -9.65 30.42 11.00
N SER A 85 -8.38 30.44 11.41
CA SER A 85 -7.59 31.68 11.50
C SER A 85 -7.15 32.25 10.16
N ALA A 86 -7.12 31.44 9.10
CA ALA A 86 -6.84 31.88 7.74
C ALA A 86 -7.83 31.22 6.77
N PRO A 87 -8.42 31.97 5.83
CA PRO A 87 -9.26 31.39 4.79
C PRO A 87 -8.44 30.41 3.95
N LYS A 88 -9.05 29.24 3.64
CA LYS A 88 -8.43 28.25 2.75
C LYS A 88 -8.20 28.88 1.38
N ALA A 89 -7.00 28.70 0.84
CA ALA A 89 -6.64 29.24 -0.48
C ALA A 89 -7.65 28.76 -1.55
N PRO A 90 -7.98 29.59 -2.56
CA PRO A 90 -8.89 29.18 -3.64
C PRO A 90 -8.45 27.88 -4.34
N ALA A 91 -7.14 27.68 -4.51
CA ALA A 91 -6.57 26.44 -5.04
C ALA A 91 -6.90 25.21 -4.19
N PHE A 92 -6.89 25.33 -2.87
CA PHE A 92 -7.29 24.26 -1.97
C PHE A 92 -8.77 23.91 -2.16
N ALA A 93 -9.65 24.91 -2.22
CA ALA A 93 -11.08 24.68 -2.44
C ALA A 93 -11.37 24.01 -3.80
N ALA A 94 -10.65 24.43 -4.85
CA ALA A 94 -10.75 23.80 -6.16
C ALA A 94 -10.25 22.36 -6.14
N PHE A 95 -9.10 22.11 -5.53
CA PHE A 95 -8.53 20.77 -5.39
C PHE A 95 -9.43 19.85 -4.55
N SER A 96 -9.96 20.31 -3.41
CA SER A 96 -10.85 19.52 -2.57
C SER A 96 -12.07 19.01 -3.33
N LYS A 97 -12.72 19.87 -4.14
CA LYS A 97 -13.85 19.45 -4.98
C LYS A 97 -13.50 18.33 -5.96
N VAL A 98 -12.27 18.34 -6.49
CA VAL A 98 -11.79 17.30 -7.40
C VAL A 98 -11.43 16.04 -6.62
N PHE A 99 -10.69 16.18 -5.52
CA PHE A 99 -10.17 15.08 -4.73
C PHE A 99 -11.28 14.30 -4.00
N GLU A 100 -12.31 14.97 -3.49
CA GLU A 100 -13.46 14.33 -2.85
C GLU A 100 -14.17 13.36 -3.82
N ARG A 101 -14.26 13.70 -5.11
CA ARG A 101 -14.80 12.79 -6.15
C ARG A 101 -13.95 11.53 -6.36
N PHE A 102 -12.66 11.58 -6.03
CA PHE A 102 -11.76 10.41 -6.10
C PHE A 102 -11.82 9.54 -4.84
N LEU A 103 -12.26 10.09 -3.71
CA LEU A 103 -12.38 9.36 -2.44
C LEU A 103 -13.68 8.56 -2.33
N GLU A 104 -14.69 8.84 -3.15
CA GLU A 104 -15.96 8.11 -3.20
C GLU A 104 -16.02 7.18 -4.43
N PRO A 105 -15.42 5.97 -4.37
CA PRO A 105 -15.39 5.06 -5.50
C PRO A 105 -16.77 4.52 -5.90
N ASP A 106 -17.78 4.62 -5.02
CA ASP A 106 -19.15 4.14 -5.25
C ASP A 106 -20.08 5.23 -5.87
N ALA A 107 -19.57 6.41 -6.22
CA ALA A 107 -20.36 7.51 -6.80
C ALA A 107 -20.45 7.47 -8.35
N ARG A 108 -20.24 6.31 -8.98
CA ARG A 108 -20.46 6.07 -10.41
C ARG A 108 -21.30 4.83 -10.66
#